data_AF-A0A3C1IIM1-F1
#
_entry.id   AF-A0A3C1IIM1-F1
#
_cell.length_a   1.000
_cell.length_b   1.000
_cell.length_c   1.000
_cell.angle_alpha   90.00
_cell.angle_beta   90.00
_cell.angle_gamma   90.00
#
_symmetry.space_group_name_H-M   'P 1'
#
loop_
_entity.id
_entity.type
_entity.pdbx_description
1 polymer ?
#
loop_
_entity_poly.entity_id
_entity_poly.type
_entity_poly.pdbx_seq_one_letter_code
_entity_poly.pdbx_strand_id
1 'polypeptide(L)'
;SFDAIILDTDNGPDAIMHSPNRILYKRETLQQICRRLGSQGVVGLWSATVSLGFEAVLEDIGWHWRRICVPLGQTDESQSHIVYLAGKTLRPENCDNLNI
;
A
#
# COMPACT_ATOMS: atom_id res chain seq x y z
N SER A 1 -17.11 -9.52 -5.95
CA SER A 1 -15.71 -9.31 -5.48
C SER A 1 -14.95 -8.60 -6.56
N PHE A 2 -13.82 -7.97 -6.22
CA PHE A 2 -12.90 -7.32 -7.16
C PHE A 2 -11.59 -8.08 -7.23
N ASP A 3 -10.96 -8.05 -8.41
CA ASP A 3 -9.60 -8.57 -8.61
C ASP A 3 -8.55 -7.56 -8.18
N ALA A 4 -8.86 -6.26 -8.30
CA ALA A 4 -8.01 -5.19 -7.83
C ALA A 4 -8.82 -4.02 -7.26
N ILE A 5 -8.24 -3.36 -6.26
CA ILE A 5 -8.71 -2.07 -5.73
C ILE A 5 -7.50 -1.13 -5.71
N ILE A 6 -7.64 0.09 -6.20
CA ILE A 6 -6.59 1.11 -6.14
C ILE A 6 -7.14 2.28 -5.34
N LEU A 7 -6.42 2.67 -4.29
CA LEU A 7 -6.69 3.86 -3.50
C LEU A 7 -5.60 4.89 -3.79
N ASP A 8 -5.93 5.77 -4.73
CA ASP A 8 -5.12 6.91 -5.12
C ASP A 8 -5.65 8.15 -4.40
N THR A 9 -5.08 8.44 -3.23
CA THR A 9 -5.46 9.59 -2.41
C THR A 9 -4.32 10.59 -2.38
N ASP A 10 -4.63 11.88 -2.41
CA ASP A 10 -3.68 13.00 -2.39
C ASP A 10 -2.89 13.15 -1.08
N ASN A 11 -3.11 12.26 -0.09
CA ASN A 11 -2.39 12.26 1.17
C ASN A 11 -2.10 10.84 1.69
N GLY A 12 -0.87 10.63 2.17
CA GLY A 12 -0.44 9.37 2.76
C GLY A 12 -0.99 9.13 4.19
N PRO A 13 -0.66 7.97 4.81
CA PRO A 13 -1.15 7.57 6.12
C PRO A 13 -0.81 8.58 7.22
N ASP A 14 0.34 9.26 7.08
CA ASP A 14 0.90 10.14 8.10
C ASP A 14 0.55 11.63 7.92
N ALA A 15 -0.25 11.98 6.92
CA ALA A 15 -0.54 13.38 6.57
C ALA A 15 -1.16 14.20 7.71
N ILE A 16 -0.46 15.24 8.19
CA ILE A 16 -0.76 16.00 9.41
C ILE A 16 -1.92 17.00 9.22
N MET A 17 -2.01 17.66 8.07
CA MET A 17 -3.08 18.60 7.76
C MET A 17 -4.34 17.83 7.34
N HIS A 18 -5.40 17.90 8.16
CA HIS A 18 -6.77 17.43 7.91
C HIS A 18 -6.95 16.48 6.72
N SER A 19 -6.91 15.17 6.96
CA SER A 19 -7.38 14.25 5.93
C SER A 19 -8.35 13.20 6.47
N PRO A 20 -9.62 13.27 6.05
CA PRO A 20 -10.57 12.16 6.16
C PRO A 20 -9.99 10.83 5.66
N ASN A 21 -9.04 10.84 4.73
CA ASN A 21 -8.45 9.65 4.13
C ASN A 21 -7.61 8.84 5.13
N ARG A 22 -7.24 9.37 6.30
CA ARG A 22 -6.60 8.57 7.36
C ARG A 22 -7.41 7.33 7.73
N ILE A 23 -8.75 7.39 7.62
CA ILE A 23 -9.60 6.23 7.87
C ILE A 23 -9.33 5.07 6.90
N LEU A 24 -8.88 5.36 5.68
CA LEU A 24 -8.60 4.36 4.65
C LEU A 24 -7.42 3.46 5.01
N TYR A 25 -6.48 3.99 5.80
CA TYR A 25 -5.28 3.30 6.26
C TYR A 25 -5.50 2.56 7.59
N LYS A 26 -6.69 2.63 8.18
CA LYS A 26 -7.00 1.93 9.44
C LYS A 26 -7.41 0.48 9.20
N ARG A 27 -7.11 -0.35 10.20
CA ARG A 27 -7.44 -1.78 10.24
C ARG A 27 -8.88 -2.07 9.80
N GLU A 28 -9.85 -1.31 10.30
CA GLU A 28 -11.27 -1.55 10.03
C GLU A 28 -11.60 -1.38 8.54
N THR A 29 -11.04 -0.34 7.89
CA THR A 29 -11.26 -0.10 6.47
C THR A 29 -10.55 -1.13 5.62
N LEU A 30 -9.31 -1.51 5.98
CA LEU A 30 -8.59 -2.59 5.31
C LEU A 30 -9.37 -3.92 5.37
N GLN A 31 -9.98 -4.24 6.52
CA GLN A 31 -10.85 -5.41 6.63
C GLN A 31 -12.08 -5.32 5.71
N GLN A 32 -12.66 -4.13 5.53
CA GLN A 32 -13.76 -3.95 4.57
C GLN A 32 -13.31 -4.12 3.12
N ILE A 33 -12.11 -3.64 2.77
CA ILE A 33 -11.49 -3.87 1.46
C ILE A 33 -11.27 -5.36 1.26
N CYS A 34 -10.78 -6.08 2.27
CA CYS A 34 -10.58 -7.54 2.26
C CYS A 34 -11.80 -8.34 1.82
N ARG A 35 -12.96 -7.96 2.37
CA ARG A 35 -14.23 -8.65 2.12
C ARG A 35 -14.69 -8.44 0.68
N ARG A 36 -14.27 -7.34 0.05
CA ARG A 36 -14.58 -7.04 -1.34
C ARG A 36 -13.57 -7.64 -2.31
N LEU A 37 -12.33 -7.89 -1.90
CA LEU A 37 -11.32 -8.58 -2.71
C LEU A 37 -11.63 -10.08 -2.90
N GLY A 38 -11.40 -10.56 -4.12
CA GLY A 38 -11.34 -12.00 -4.42
C GLY A 38 -10.23 -12.71 -3.65
N SER A 39 -10.16 -14.04 -3.75
CA SER A 39 -9.12 -14.85 -3.08
C SER A 39 -7.70 -14.52 -3.56
N GLN A 40 -7.57 -14.08 -4.81
CA GLN A 40 -6.33 -13.61 -5.44
C GLN A 40 -6.30 -12.09 -5.63
N GLY A 41 -7.26 -11.37 -5.03
CA GLY A 41 -7.38 -9.94 -5.22
C GLY A 41 -6.29 -9.15 -4.48
N VAL A 42 -5.90 -8.02 -5.06
CA VAL A 42 -4.90 -7.09 -4.52
C VAL A 42 -5.50 -5.70 -4.27
N VAL A 43 -5.06 -5.04 -3.20
CA VAL A 43 -5.24 -3.59 -3.05
C VAL A 43 -3.90 -2.88 -3.19
N GLY A 44 -3.88 -1.79 -3.95
CA GLY A 44 -2.79 -0.82 -3.98
C GLY A 44 -3.18 0.45 -3.24
N LEU A 45 -2.34 0.91 -2.31
CA LEU A 45 -2.52 2.16 -1.60
C LEU A 45 -1.32 3.08 -1.85
N TRP A 46 -1.59 4.28 -2.33
CA TRP A 46 -0.55 5.30 -2.50
C TRP A 46 -0.14 5.91 -1.16
N SER A 47 1.09 6.37 -1.06
CA SER A 47 1.57 7.22 0.03
C SER A 47 2.69 8.13 -0.45
N ALA A 48 2.70 9.36 0.03
CA ALA A 48 3.76 10.32 -0.27
C ALA A 48 5.14 9.82 0.19
N THR A 49 5.21 9.12 1.33
CA THR A 49 6.42 8.62 1.98
C THR A 49 6.21 7.24 2.62
N VAL A 50 7.28 6.61 3.11
CA VAL A 50 7.18 5.43 3.97
C VAL A 50 6.44 5.79 5.27
N SER A 51 5.60 4.88 5.77
CA SER A 51 4.83 5.04 7.00
C SER A 51 4.97 3.77 7.84
N LEU A 52 5.88 3.79 8.81
CA LEU A 52 6.13 2.64 9.69
C LEU A 52 4.89 2.26 10.51
N GLY A 53 4.07 3.24 10.88
CA GLY A 53 2.81 2.99 11.57
C GLY A 53 1.81 2.23 10.71
N PHE A 54 1.73 2.57 9.41
CA PHE A 54 0.88 1.83 8.48
C PHE A 54 1.43 0.45 8.15
N GLU A 55 2.74 0.29 8.00
CA GLU A 55 3.40 -1.02 7.84
C GLU A 55 3.07 -1.95 9.02
N ALA A 56 3.08 -1.44 10.25
CA ALA A 56 2.66 -2.21 11.44
C ALA A 56 1.17 -2.60 11.41
N VAL A 57 0.30 -1.77 10.83
CA VAL A 57 -1.12 -2.11 10.63
C VAL A 57 -1.26 -3.22 9.58
N LEU A 58 -0.47 -3.19 8.50
CA LEU A 58 -0.45 -4.22 7.47
C LEU A 58 0.08 -5.58 7.97
N GLU A 59 1.10 -5.56 8.82
CA GLU A 59 1.61 -6.74 9.53
C GLU A 59 0.51 -7.38 10.40
N ASP A 60 -0.18 -6.57 11.20
CA ASP A 60 -1.17 -7.07 12.15
C ASP A 60 -2.41 -7.68 11.49
N ILE A 61 -2.85 -7.15 10.34
CA ILE A 61 -4.00 -7.74 9.62
C ILE A 61 -3.69 -9.12 9.01
N GLY A 62 -2.43 -9.57 9.05
CA GLY A 62 -2.01 -10.90 8.61
C GLY A 62 -2.10 -11.09 7.09
N TRP A 63 -2.00 -10.01 6.31
CA TRP A 63 -1.97 -10.09 4.85
C TRP A 63 -0.55 -10.15 4.36
N HIS A 64 -0.37 -10.73 3.18
CA HIS A 64 0.86 -10.51 2.45
C HIS A 64 0.85 -9.11 1.87
N TRP A 65 1.90 -8.36 2.15
CA TRP A 65 2.07 -7.01 1.66
C TRP A 65 3.52 -6.74 1.27
N ARG A 66 3.71 -5.74 0.43
CA ARG A 66 5.03 -5.18 0.09
C ARG A 66 4.90 -3.71 -0.26
N ARG A 67 5.99 -2.98 -0.10
CA ARG A 67 6.13 -1.61 -0.63
C ARG A 67 6.83 -1.61 -1.97
N ILE A 68 6.38 -0.75 -2.86
CA ILE A 68 7.06 -0.41 -4.11
C ILE A 68 7.46 1.06 -3.99
N CYS A 69 8.76 1.35 -4.12
CA CYS A 69 9.26 2.71 -4.22
C CYS A 69 9.15 3.15 -5.68
N VAL A 70 8.41 4.23 -5.92
CA VAL A 70 8.22 4.82 -7.24
C VAL A 70 8.97 6.16 -7.27
N PRO A 71 10.10 6.27 -7.99
CA PRO A 71 10.87 7.51 -8.07
C PRO A 71 10.04 8.67 -8.64
N LEU A 72 10.20 9.87 -8.09
CA LEU A 72 9.53 11.08 -8.57
C LEU A 72 10.14 11.67 -9.85
N GLY A 73 11.30 11.19 -10.28
CA GLY A 73 11.98 11.59 -11.50
C GLY A 73 12.98 10.54 -11.96
N GLN A 74 13.58 10.75 -13.14
CA GLN A 74 14.51 9.79 -13.75
C GLN A 74 15.87 9.66 -13.03
N THR A 75 16.21 10.60 -12.15
CA THR A 75 17.57 10.73 -11.60
C THR A 75 17.66 10.87 -10.09
N ASP A 76 16.54 10.93 -9.37
CA ASP A 76 16.55 11.19 -7.92
C ASP A 76 15.78 10.10 -7.15
N GLU A 77 16.49 9.02 -6.82
CA GLU A 77 15.99 7.94 -5.97
C GLU A 77 15.70 8.42 -4.54
N SER A 78 16.23 9.58 -4.13
CA SER A 78 16.06 10.10 -2.77
C SER A 78 14.64 10.59 -2.49
N GLN A 79 13.86 10.89 -3.55
CA GLN A 79 12.45 11.24 -3.44
C GLN A 79 11.59 10.22 -4.20
N SER A 80 11.05 9.27 -3.45
CA SER A 80 10.12 8.27 -3.98
C SER A 80 8.77 8.37 -3.27
N HIS A 81 7.69 8.23 -4.05
CA HIS A 81 6.40 7.86 -3.48
C HIS A 81 6.35 6.35 -3.24
N ILE A 82 5.45 5.93 -2.37
CA ILE A 82 5.29 4.54 -1.98
C ILE A 82 3.95 4.03 -2.46
N VAL A 83 3.95 2.85 -3.06
CA VAL A 83 2.73 2.06 -3.29
C VAL A 83 2.80 0.83 -2.41
N TYR A 84 1.88 0.71 -1.45
CA TYR A 84 1.69 -0.50 -0.69
C TYR A 84 0.76 -1.43 -1.45
N LEU A 85 1.25 -2.61 -1.81
CA LEU A 85 0.43 -3.70 -2.33
C LEU A 85 0.11 -4.66 -1.20
N ALA A 86 -1.16 -4.99 -1.00
CA ALA A 86 -1.57 -5.95 0.01
C ALA A 86 -2.68 -6.89 -0.51
N GLY A 87 -2.70 -8.13 -0.05
CA GLY A 87 -3.73 -9.11 -0.41
C GLY A 87 -3.63 -10.40 0.39
N LYS A 88 -4.66 -11.25 0.27
CA LYS A 88 -4.73 -12.53 1.01
C LYS A 88 -3.65 -13.52 0.60
N THR A 89 -3.24 -13.49 -0.67
CA THR A 89 -2.34 -14.47 -1.29
C THR A 89 -1.22 -13.81 -2.10
N LEU A 90 -0.94 -12.53 -1.81
CA LEU A 90 0.06 -11.76 -2.54
C LEU A 90 1.41 -12.45 -2.41
N ARG A 91 1.99 -12.90 -3.53
CA ARG A 91 3.30 -13.53 -3.49
C ARG A 91 4.34 -12.44 -3.20
N PRO A 92 5.29 -12.66 -2.27
CA PRO A 92 6.47 -11.83 -2.22
C PRO A 92 7.17 -11.93 -3.57
N GLU A 93 7.45 -10.81 -4.23
CA GLU A 93 8.41 -10.86 -5.34
C GLU A 93 9.82 -10.85 -4.76
N ASN A 94 10.66 -11.76 -5.24
CA ASN A 94 12.09 -11.71 -4.97
C ASN A 94 12.66 -10.45 -5.65
N CYS A 95 13.28 -9.57 -4.86
CA CYS A 95 13.97 -8.39 -5.36
C CYS A 95 15.17 -8.73 -6.27
N ASP A 96 15.57 -10.00 -6.38
CA ASP A 96 16.71 -10.46 -7.18
C ASP A 96 16.47 -10.46 -8.70
N ASN A 97 15.26 -10.14 -9.19
CA ASN A 97 14.91 -10.18 -10.61
C ASN A 97 14.64 -8.82 -11.27
N LEU A 98 14.91 -7.71 -10.57
CA LEU A 98 14.97 -6.40 -11.23
C LEU A 98 16.37 -6.23 -11.84
N ASN A 99 16.57 -6.83 -13.03
CA ASN A 99 17.62 -6.39 -13.93
C ASN A 99 17.33 -4.93 -14.31
N ILE A 100 18.02 -4.01 -13.65
CA ILE A 100 18.28 -2.66 -14.16
C ILE A 100 19.26 -2.79 -15.33
#